data_AF-A0A2V8DBF8-F1
#
_entry.id   AF-A0A2V8DBF8-F1
#
_cell.length_a   1.000
_cell.length_b   1.000
_cell.length_c   1.000
_cell.angle_alpha   90.00
_cell.angle_beta   90.00
_cell.angle_gamma   90.00
#
_symmetry.space_group_name_H-M   'P 1'
#
loop_
_entity.id
_entity.type
_entity.pdbx_description
1 polymer ?
#
loop_
_entity_poly.entity_id
_entity_poly.type
_entity_poly.pdbx_seq_one_letter_code
_entity_poly.pdbx_strand_id
1 'polypeptide(L)'
;MGVVSQEPAMNAPIRHADAFHKLIHQNHMYGLWEIASQMTPQPRPEAIPHLWKWSLLERVVEESCTAVPVGDERRAMQLFNPGLKDQWATTSTLIAAVQVLMPGEVARSHRHSPSAIRFIMKGNGAYTAVEGEKVVMREGDLVLTPSWQWHDHGNETGETV
;
A
#
# COMPACT_ATOMS: atom_id res chain seq x y z
N MET A 1 53.53 -17.81 -44.34
CA MET A 1 53.42 -17.04 -43.08
C MET A 1 52.22 -16.11 -43.23
N GLY A 2 51.05 -16.53 -42.77
CA GLY A 2 49.83 -15.72 -42.78
C GLY A 2 49.64 -15.13 -41.40
N VAL A 3 49.61 -13.80 -41.30
CA VAL A 3 49.34 -13.07 -40.06
C VAL A 3 47.88 -13.32 -39.69
N VAL A 4 47.64 -14.06 -38.62
CA VAL A 4 46.31 -14.15 -37.99
C VAL A 4 46.05 -12.79 -37.34
N SER A 5 45.22 -11.96 -37.97
CA SER A 5 44.67 -10.78 -37.32
C SER A 5 43.74 -11.26 -36.20
N GLN A 6 44.13 -11.05 -34.95
CA GLN A 6 43.20 -11.20 -33.84
C GLN A 6 42.11 -10.14 -33.99
N GLU A 7 40.86 -10.56 -34.12
CA GLU A 7 39.73 -9.67 -33.89
C GLU A 7 39.86 -9.08 -32.48
N PRO A 8 39.68 -7.76 -32.29
CA PRO A 8 39.72 -7.19 -30.96
C PRO A 8 38.62 -7.86 -30.13
N ALA A 9 38.99 -8.35 -28.94
CA ALA A 9 38.02 -8.88 -28.00
C ALA A 9 36.90 -7.84 -27.82
N MET A 10 35.66 -8.24 -28.07
CA MET A 10 34.46 -7.39 -28.07
C MET A 10 34.25 -6.57 -26.78
N ASN A 11 35.06 -6.79 -25.73
CA ASN A 11 34.87 -6.34 -24.35
C ASN A 11 36.18 -5.88 -23.67
N ALA A 12 37.01 -5.05 -24.31
CA ALA A 12 38.06 -4.34 -23.58
C ALA A 12 37.58 -2.90 -23.25
N PRO A 13 37.61 -2.46 -21.97
CA PRO A 13 37.25 -1.09 -21.64
C PRO A 13 38.20 -0.13 -22.37
N ILE A 14 37.61 0.82 -23.10
CA ILE A 14 38.36 1.90 -23.74
C ILE A 14 38.86 2.85 -22.63
N ARG A 15 40.00 3.51 -22.85
CA ARG A 15 40.59 4.49 -21.93
C ARG A 15 39.51 5.39 -21.28
N HIS A 16 39.68 5.72 -19.99
CA HIS A 16 38.82 6.59 -19.18
C HIS A 16 37.54 5.98 -18.60
N ALA A 17 37.40 4.65 -18.52
CA ALA A 17 36.25 3.98 -17.89
C ALA A 17 35.90 4.54 -16.49
N ASP A 18 36.88 4.70 -15.60
CA ASP A 18 36.63 5.22 -14.23
C ASP A 18 36.08 6.65 -14.22
N ALA A 19 36.61 7.53 -15.09
CA ALA A 19 36.14 8.91 -15.20
C ALA A 19 34.72 8.97 -15.77
N PHE A 20 34.40 8.07 -16.71
CA PHE A 20 33.07 7.92 -17.26
C PHE A 20 32.08 7.39 -16.20
N HIS A 21 32.41 6.32 -15.48
CA HIS A 21 31.57 5.78 -14.39
C HIS A 21 31.32 6.83 -13.31
N LYS A 22 32.37 7.58 -12.91
CA LYS A 22 32.22 8.71 -11.98
C LYS A 22 31.28 9.78 -12.53
N LEU A 23 31.42 10.17 -13.80
CA LEU A 23 30.54 11.15 -14.44
C LEU A 23 29.08 10.69 -14.42
N ILE A 24 28.79 9.45 -14.83
CA ILE A 24 27.41 8.96 -14.87
C ILE A 24 26.82 8.85 -13.45
N HIS A 25 27.56 8.30 -12.48
CA HIS A 25 27.07 8.14 -11.10
C HIS A 25 26.88 9.48 -10.38
N GLN A 26 27.75 10.46 -10.61
CA GLN A 26 27.58 11.83 -10.09
C GLN A 26 26.34 12.54 -10.64
N ASN A 27 25.78 12.05 -11.76
CA ASN A 27 24.57 12.57 -12.39
C ASN A 27 23.39 11.58 -12.26
N HIS A 28 23.44 10.63 -11.32
CA HIS A 28 22.40 9.62 -11.09
C HIS A 28 22.03 8.78 -12.32
N MET A 29 22.99 8.60 -13.23
CA MET A 29 22.88 7.71 -14.38
C MET A 29 23.67 6.44 -14.11
N TYR A 30 23.07 5.29 -14.45
CA TYR A 30 23.69 3.99 -14.29
C TYR A 30 23.58 3.21 -15.59
N GLY A 31 24.68 2.58 -15.97
CA GLY A 31 24.71 1.73 -17.15
C GLY A 31 23.91 0.46 -16.91
N LEU A 32 23.14 0.02 -17.91
CA LEU A 32 22.46 -1.28 -17.83
C LEU A 32 23.45 -2.41 -17.53
N TRP A 33 24.68 -2.34 -18.05
CA TRP A 33 25.75 -3.31 -17.78
C TRP A 33 26.20 -3.35 -16.30
N GLU A 34 25.95 -2.31 -15.51
CA GLU A 34 26.29 -2.27 -14.07
C GLU A 34 25.21 -2.93 -13.20
N ILE A 35 23.96 -2.89 -13.67
CA ILE A 35 22.79 -3.33 -12.90
C ILE A 35 22.11 -4.58 -13.47
N ALA A 36 22.52 -5.05 -14.65
CA ALA A 36 21.94 -6.22 -15.30
C ALA A 36 22.02 -7.47 -14.40
N SER A 37 23.08 -7.62 -13.60
CA SER A 37 23.22 -8.71 -12.62
C SER A 37 22.23 -8.63 -11.46
N GLN A 38 21.64 -7.45 -11.21
CA GLN A 38 20.62 -7.24 -10.18
C GLN A 38 19.20 -7.58 -10.69
N MET A 39 19.01 -7.69 -12.01
CA MET A 39 17.75 -8.13 -12.59
C MET A 39 17.49 -9.59 -12.21
N THR A 40 16.28 -9.86 -11.70
CA THR A 40 15.92 -11.19 -11.23
C THR A 40 15.17 -11.95 -12.33
N PRO A 41 15.45 -13.25 -12.55
CA PRO A 41 14.76 -14.04 -13.57
C PRO A 41 13.30 -14.36 -13.19
N GLN A 42 12.96 -14.18 -11.92
CA GLN A 42 11.64 -14.38 -11.34
C GLN A 42 11.41 -13.32 -10.26
N PRO A 43 10.16 -12.88 -10.02
CA PRO A 43 9.85 -11.94 -8.94
C PRO A 43 10.38 -12.43 -7.58
N ARG A 44 11.10 -11.56 -6.88
CA ARG A 44 11.56 -11.78 -5.49
C ARG A 44 10.90 -10.75 -4.59
N PRO A 45 9.61 -10.91 -4.24
CA PRO A 45 8.91 -9.93 -3.42
C PRO A 45 9.52 -9.86 -2.02
N GLU A 46 9.66 -8.63 -1.50
CA GLU A 46 10.05 -8.42 -0.10
C GLU A 46 8.91 -8.76 0.87
N ALA A 47 7.66 -8.54 0.45
CA ALA A 47 6.48 -8.93 1.21
C ALA A 47 6.46 -10.45 1.47
N ILE A 48 6.24 -10.84 2.72
CA ILE A 48 6.12 -12.24 3.12
C ILE A 48 4.65 -12.62 3.32
N PRO A 49 4.26 -13.90 3.12
CA PRO A 49 2.95 -14.38 3.54
C PRO A 49 2.77 -14.14 5.05
N HIS A 50 1.68 -13.48 5.42
CA HIS A 50 1.41 -13.14 6.82
C HIS A 50 -0.09 -13.27 7.12
N LEU A 51 -0.42 -13.74 8.33
CA LEU A 51 -1.79 -13.97 8.76
C LEU A 51 -2.12 -13.11 9.99
N TRP A 52 -3.07 -12.19 9.82
CA TRP A 52 -3.74 -11.52 10.93
C TRP A 52 -5.03 -12.28 11.26
N LYS A 53 -5.06 -12.95 12.41
CA LYS A 53 -6.24 -13.70 12.84
C LYS A 53 -7.37 -12.76 13.21
N TRP A 54 -8.59 -13.06 12.78
CA TRP A 54 -9.79 -12.29 13.11
C TRP A 54 -9.94 -12.04 14.62
N SER A 55 -9.73 -13.06 15.45
CA SER A 55 -9.85 -12.94 16.91
C SER A 55 -8.89 -11.93 17.55
N LEU A 56 -7.75 -11.65 16.91
CA LEU A 56 -6.84 -10.58 17.34
C LEU A 56 -7.33 -9.23 16.83
N LEU A 57 -7.72 -9.16 15.55
CA LEU A 57 -8.19 -7.92 14.94
C LEU A 57 -9.44 -7.38 15.64
N GLU A 58 -10.42 -8.25 15.92
CA GLU A 58 -11.64 -7.92 16.66
C GLU A 58 -11.31 -7.30 18.01
N ARG A 59 -10.45 -7.96 18.81
CA ARG A 59 -10.01 -7.43 20.10
C ARG A 59 -9.34 -6.06 19.99
N VAL A 60 -8.37 -5.90 19.09
CA VAL A 60 -7.62 -4.64 18.95
C VAL A 60 -8.55 -3.49 18.55
N VAL A 61 -9.49 -3.76 17.66
CA VAL A 61 -10.44 -2.78 17.17
C VAL A 61 -11.46 -2.42 18.27
N GLU A 62 -11.94 -3.40 19.04
CA GLU A 62 -12.79 -3.17 20.21
C GLU A 62 -12.07 -2.35 21.29
N GLU A 63 -10.82 -2.66 21.60
CA GLU A 63 -10.02 -1.89 22.55
C GLU A 63 -9.81 -0.44 22.07
N SER A 64 -9.66 -0.24 20.74
CA SER A 64 -9.47 1.10 20.15
C SER A 64 -10.63 2.06 20.43
N CYS A 65 -11.86 1.54 20.57
CA CYS A 65 -13.08 2.33 20.82
C CYS A 65 -12.98 3.23 22.05
N THR A 66 -12.28 2.77 23.10
CA THR A 66 -12.09 3.53 24.34
C THR A 66 -10.70 4.15 24.45
N ALA A 67 -9.72 3.64 23.72
CA ALA A 67 -8.34 4.11 23.78
C ALA A 67 -8.08 5.36 22.92
N VAL A 68 -8.79 5.51 21.78
CA VAL A 68 -8.52 6.58 20.81
C VAL A 68 -9.85 7.13 20.26
N PRO A 69 -10.04 8.46 20.17
CA PRO A 69 -11.20 9.02 19.48
C PRO A 69 -11.17 8.70 17.97
N VAL A 70 -12.31 8.80 17.28
CA VAL A 70 -12.37 8.62 15.81
C VAL A 70 -11.39 9.55 15.08
N GLY A 71 -11.16 10.73 15.66
CA GLY A 71 -10.25 11.75 15.16
C GLY A 71 -10.73 12.39 13.86
N ASP A 72 -9.85 13.18 13.28
CA ASP A 72 -10.13 13.89 12.03
C ASP A 72 -10.31 12.94 10.85
N GLU A 73 -9.49 11.90 10.75
CA GLU A 73 -9.53 10.97 9.62
C GLU A 73 -10.33 9.71 9.95
N ARG A 74 -9.67 8.66 10.42
CA ARG A 74 -10.27 7.34 10.65
C ARG A 74 -9.61 6.72 11.88
N ARG A 75 -10.39 6.06 12.74
CA ARG A 75 -9.86 5.07 13.70
C ARG A 75 -9.77 3.71 13.02
N ALA A 76 -8.65 3.49 12.33
CA ALA A 76 -8.41 2.29 11.55
C ALA A 76 -6.99 1.73 11.79
N MET A 77 -6.92 0.41 11.92
CA MET A 77 -5.70 -0.33 12.20
C MET A 77 -5.13 -0.83 10.87
N GLN A 78 -4.09 -0.16 10.38
CA GLN A 78 -3.41 -0.55 9.15
C GLN A 78 -2.59 -1.83 9.35
N LEU A 79 -2.66 -2.74 8.39
CA LEU A 79 -2.02 -4.06 8.46
C LEU A 79 -0.70 -4.02 7.70
N PHE A 80 0.43 -3.87 8.41
CA PHE A 80 1.74 -3.76 7.77
C PHE A 80 2.45 -5.10 7.67
N ASN A 81 2.87 -5.46 6.46
CA ASN A 81 3.58 -6.70 6.20
C ASN A 81 4.98 -6.66 6.82
N PRO A 82 5.35 -7.62 7.69
CA PRO A 82 6.68 -7.61 8.33
C PRO A 82 7.84 -7.72 7.34
N GLY A 83 7.60 -8.24 6.13
CA GLY A 83 8.60 -8.31 5.06
C GLY A 83 8.90 -6.96 4.38
N LEU A 84 7.94 -6.02 4.43
CA LEU A 84 8.08 -4.68 3.83
C LEU A 84 8.73 -3.65 4.77
N LYS A 85 9.19 -4.08 5.95
CA LYS A 85 10.01 -3.29 6.91
C LYS A 85 9.47 -1.87 7.13
N ASP A 86 10.25 -0.85 6.79
CA ASP A 86 9.97 0.58 7.06
C ASP A 86 8.85 1.16 6.19
N GLN A 87 8.16 0.33 5.38
CA GLN A 87 7.04 0.76 4.56
C GLN A 87 5.70 0.55 5.27
N TRP A 88 4.85 1.57 5.23
CA TRP A 88 3.47 1.52 5.71
C TRP A 88 2.56 0.83 4.69
N ALA A 89 2.74 -0.48 4.50
CA ALA A 89 2.08 -1.22 3.42
C ALA A 89 1.71 -2.67 3.78
N THR A 90 0.57 -3.15 3.28
CA THR A 90 0.12 -4.55 3.44
C THR A 90 0.71 -5.46 2.36
N THR A 91 0.85 -4.93 1.15
CA THR A 91 1.58 -5.54 0.04
C THR A 91 2.31 -4.42 -0.72
N SER A 92 3.11 -4.75 -1.73
CA SER A 92 3.79 -3.74 -2.56
C SER A 92 2.84 -2.80 -3.33
N THR A 93 1.53 -3.09 -3.39
CA THR A 93 0.55 -2.31 -4.17
C THR A 93 -0.76 -2.02 -3.43
N LEU A 94 -1.00 -2.64 -2.27
CA LEU A 94 -2.25 -2.51 -1.51
C LEU A 94 -1.97 -2.16 -0.05
N ILE A 95 -2.83 -1.31 0.50
CA ILE A 95 -2.98 -1.11 1.93
C ILE A 95 -4.34 -1.63 2.39
N ALA A 96 -4.35 -2.37 3.48
CA ALA A 96 -5.54 -2.86 4.15
C ALA A 96 -5.56 -2.35 5.58
N ALA A 97 -6.75 -2.04 6.07
CA ALA A 97 -6.96 -1.63 7.44
C ALA A 97 -8.29 -2.18 7.95
N VAL A 98 -8.40 -2.36 9.27
CA VAL A 98 -9.68 -2.65 9.93
C VAL A 98 -10.13 -1.42 10.69
N GLN A 99 -11.35 -0.96 10.41
CA GLN A 99 -11.94 0.23 11.00
C GLN A 99 -13.16 -0.15 11.84
N VAL A 100 -13.44 0.66 12.87
CA VAL A 100 -14.69 0.61 13.65
C VAL A 100 -15.30 2.00 13.77
N LEU A 101 -16.63 2.07 13.71
CA LEU A 101 -17.46 3.24 13.95
C LEU A 101 -18.42 2.96 15.11
N MET A 102 -18.25 3.67 16.21
CA MET A 102 -19.17 3.62 17.35
C MET A 102 -20.45 4.43 17.06
N PRO A 103 -21.54 4.17 17.82
CA PRO A 103 -22.76 4.97 17.74
C PRO A 103 -22.50 6.48 17.79
N GLY A 104 -23.05 7.20 16.82
CA GLY A 104 -22.94 8.65 16.69
C GLY A 104 -21.62 9.17 16.12
N GLU A 105 -20.64 8.32 15.85
CA GLU A 105 -19.37 8.78 15.27
C GLU A 105 -19.50 9.13 13.78
N VAL A 106 -18.80 10.18 13.40
CA VAL A 106 -18.64 10.62 12.01
C VAL A 106 -17.16 10.82 11.72
N ALA A 107 -16.68 10.20 10.66
CA ALA A 107 -15.34 10.35 10.12
C ALA A 107 -15.38 11.33 8.94
N ARG A 108 -14.51 12.35 8.93
CA ARG A 108 -14.65 13.50 8.02
C ARG A 108 -14.62 13.12 6.54
N SER A 109 -15.25 13.99 5.75
CA SER A 109 -15.20 13.89 4.29
C SER A 109 -13.85 14.31 3.74
N HIS A 110 -13.28 13.48 2.86
CA HIS A 110 -12.07 13.78 2.11
C HIS A 110 -12.11 13.10 0.74
N ARG A 111 -11.08 13.34 -0.08
CA ARG A 111 -10.85 12.61 -1.33
C ARG A 111 -9.36 12.44 -1.58
N HIS A 112 -9.01 11.41 -2.32
CA HIS A 112 -7.62 11.10 -2.63
C HIS A 112 -7.53 10.33 -3.96
N SER A 113 -6.35 10.31 -4.57
CA SER A 113 -6.14 9.62 -5.85
C SER A 113 -6.17 8.10 -5.75
N PRO A 114 -5.78 7.43 -4.63
CA PRO A 114 -6.04 6.01 -4.48
C PRO A 114 -7.54 5.70 -4.53
N SER A 115 -7.92 4.58 -5.12
CA SER A 115 -9.26 4.03 -4.95
C SER A 115 -9.28 3.18 -3.68
N ALA A 116 -10.43 3.14 -3.00
CA ALA A 116 -10.61 2.28 -1.83
C ALA A 116 -11.92 1.49 -1.93
N ILE A 117 -11.93 0.38 -1.21
CA ILE A 117 -13.11 -0.46 -1.02
C ILE A 117 -13.29 -0.70 0.48
N ARG A 118 -14.54 -0.86 0.91
CA ARG A 118 -14.87 -1.34 2.26
C ARG A 118 -15.67 -2.61 2.13
N PHE A 119 -15.18 -3.67 2.75
CA PHE A 119 -15.92 -4.91 2.92
C PHE A 119 -16.37 -5.00 4.38
N ILE A 120 -17.67 -5.14 4.59
CA ILE A 120 -18.26 -5.05 5.92
C ILE A 120 -18.23 -6.43 6.57
N MET A 121 -17.44 -6.55 7.63
CA MET A 121 -17.22 -7.83 8.31
C MET A 121 -18.24 -8.10 9.43
N LYS A 122 -18.80 -7.05 10.04
CA LYS A 122 -19.75 -7.13 11.16
C LYS A 122 -20.54 -5.82 11.25
N GLY A 123 -21.74 -5.90 11.81
CA GLY A 123 -22.58 -4.72 12.08
C GLY A 123 -23.57 -4.38 10.95
N ASN A 124 -24.46 -3.44 11.23
CA ASN A 124 -25.56 -3.10 10.35
C ASN A 124 -25.96 -1.62 10.49
N GLY A 125 -26.08 -0.91 9.37
CA GLY A 125 -26.76 0.39 9.30
C GLY A 125 -25.85 1.62 9.32
N ALA A 126 -24.57 1.50 9.68
CA ALA A 126 -23.61 2.57 9.41
C ALA A 126 -23.52 2.85 7.90
N TYR A 127 -22.99 4.00 7.50
CA TYR A 127 -22.91 4.36 6.08
C TYR A 127 -21.52 4.83 5.68
N THR A 128 -21.26 4.71 4.38
CA THR A 128 -20.26 5.52 3.67
C THR A 128 -21.01 6.45 2.75
N ALA A 129 -20.79 7.76 2.83
CA ALA A 129 -21.28 8.67 1.79
C ALA A 129 -20.23 8.78 0.68
N VAL A 130 -20.68 8.75 -0.58
CA VAL A 130 -19.83 8.92 -1.75
C VAL A 130 -20.47 9.96 -2.66
N GLU A 131 -19.76 11.06 -2.94
CA GLU A 131 -20.33 12.21 -3.67
C GLU A 131 -21.65 12.72 -3.06
N GLY A 132 -21.78 12.61 -1.72
CA GLY A 132 -22.98 13.02 -0.98
C GLY A 132 -24.08 11.96 -0.86
N GLU A 133 -23.98 10.84 -1.58
CA GLU A 133 -24.96 9.75 -1.53
C GLU A 133 -24.60 8.74 -0.43
N LYS A 134 -25.48 8.55 0.55
CA LYS A 134 -25.28 7.59 1.64
C LYS A 134 -25.50 6.15 1.16
N VAL A 135 -24.43 5.36 1.18
CA VAL A 135 -24.46 3.92 0.99
C VAL A 135 -24.49 3.23 2.35
N VAL A 136 -25.64 2.67 2.71
CA VAL A 136 -25.81 1.92 3.97
C VAL A 136 -25.02 0.62 3.90
N MET A 137 -24.27 0.34 4.96
CA MET A 137 -23.34 -0.78 5.11
C MET A 137 -23.99 -1.87 5.96
N ARG A 138 -24.05 -3.10 5.44
CA ARG A 138 -24.48 -4.31 6.17
C ARG A 138 -23.42 -5.40 6.03
N GLU A 139 -23.38 -6.31 6.98
CA GLU A 139 -22.47 -7.46 6.93
C GLU A 139 -22.51 -8.19 5.58
N GLY A 140 -21.34 -8.38 4.97
CA GLY A 140 -21.17 -8.98 3.65
C GLY A 140 -21.21 -7.99 2.47
N ASP A 141 -21.60 -6.74 2.69
CA ASP A 141 -21.61 -5.72 1.64
C ASP A 141 -20.19 -5.29 1.24
N LEU A 142 -20.06 -4.89 -0.03
CA LEU A 142 -18.87 -4.25 -0.59
C LEU A 142 -19.22 -2.84 -1.06
N VAL A 143 -18.61 -1.82 -0.45
CA VAL A 143 -18.77 -0.41 -0.85
C VAL A 143 -17.51 0.06 -1.58
N LEU A 144 -17.70 0.80 -2.67
CA LEU A 144 -16.61 1.38 -3.45
C LEU A 144 -16.49 2.87 -3.15
N THR A 145 -15.27 3.36 -2.98
CA THR A 145 -14.91 4.78 -3.01
C THR A 145 -13.88 4.99 -4.12
N PRO A 146 -14.33 5.20 -5.37
CA PRO A 146 -13.46 5.42 -6.52
C PRO A 146 -12.50 6.60 -6.35
N SER A 147 -11.44 6.58 -7.16
CA SER A 147 -10.43 7.66 -7.21
C SER A 147 -11.08 9.05 -7.32
N TRP A 148 -10.58 9.97 -6.50
CA TRP A 148 -10.94 11.38 -6.48
C TRP A 148 -12.39 11.73 -6.11
N GLN A 149 -13.19 10.75 -5.68
CA GLN A 149 -14.52 11.01 -5.16
C GLN A 149 -14.48 11.40 -3.67
N TRP A 150 -15.27 12.41 -3.31
CA TRP A 150 -15.50 12.81 -1.93
C TRP A 150 -16.19 11.68 -1.17
N HIS A 151 -15.68 11.38 0.02
CA HIS A 151 -16.26 10.34 0.86
C HIS A 151 -16.05 10.57 2.36
N ASP A 152 -17.07 10.22 3.14
CA ASP A 152 -17.10 10.20 4.60
C ASP A 152 -17.79 8.93 5.10
N HIS A 153 -17.72 8.69 6.42
CA HIS A 153 -18.43 7.58 7.06
C HIS A 153 -19.11 8.08 8.31
N GLY A 154 -20.27 7.51 8.61
CA GLY A 154 -20.95 7.80 9.84
C GLY A 154 -21.72 6.61 10.35
N ASN A 155 -22.01 6.63 11.64
CA ASN A 155 -22.85 5.64 12.27
C ASN A 155 -23.98 6.35 13.04
N GLU A 156 -25.16 6.39 12.42
CA GLU A 156 -26.38 6.99 13.00
C GLU A 156 -27.19 5.98 13.82
N THR A 157 -26.69 4.76 13.98
CA THR A 157 -27.36 3.68 14.71
C THR A 157 -26.96 3.65 16.18
N GLY A 158 -27.61 2.77 16.94
CA GLY A 158 -27.23 2.47 18.33
C GLY A 158 -26.22 1.33 18.47
N GLU A 159 -25.71 0.78 17.36
CA GLU A 159 -24.82 -0.38 17.34
C GLU A 159 -23.43 -0.01 16.80
N THR A 160 -22.39 -0.69 17.26
CA THR A 160 -21.03 -0.53 16.71
C THR A 160 -20.91 -1.32 15.40
N VAL A 161 -20.33 -0.69 14.38
CA VAL A 161 -20.11 -1.28 13.04
C VAL A 161 -18.64 -1.21 12.67
#